data_AF-A0A4R9ITN0-F1
#
_entry.id   AF-A0A4R9ITN0-F1
#
_cell.length_a   1.000
_cell.length_b   1.000
_cell.length_c   1.000
_cell.angle_alpha   90.00
_cell.angle_beta   90.00
_cell.angle_gamma   90.00
#
_symmetry.space_group_name_H-M   'P 1'
#
loop_
_entity.id
_entity.type
_entity.pdbx_description
1 polymer ?
#
loop_
_entity_poly.entity_id
_entity_poly.type
_entity_poly.pdbx_seq_one_letter_code
_entity_poly.pdbx_strand_id
1 'polypeptide(L)'
;MIPEIPTSISNLFELALGRMGNQLPILWAKNKTQFLISYSGGKDSSILVLFCQYLKEKYQITSPILFYLSHGIRSIEAEENELFHFLEKTNFPFSFVKKKSQIFLSN
;
A
#
# COMPACT_ATOMS: atom_id res chain seq x y z
N MET A 1 -4.10 9.93 -11.65
CA MET A 1 -2.63 9.89 -11.82
C MET A 1 -2.04 10.54 -10.59
N ILE A 2 -1.22 9.82 -9.84
CA ILE A 2 -0.43 10.44 -8.75
C ILE A 2 0.57 11.38 -9.43
N PRO A 3 0.77 12.62 -8.94
CA PRO A 3 1.79 13.51 -9.46
C PRO A 3 3.18 12.83 -9.40
N GLU A 4 4.05 13.20 -10.33
CA GLU A 4 5.40 12.65 -10.42
C GLU A 4 6.13 12.77 -9.08
N ILE A 5 6.76 11.67 -8.64
CA ILE A 5 7.40 11.60 -7.32
C ILE A 5 8.62 12.55 -7.33
N PRO A 6 8.70 13.53 -6.40
CA PRO A 6 9.81 14.47 -6.38
C PRO A 6 11.16 13.76 -6.24
N THR A 7 12.21 14.28 -6.90
CA THR A 7 13.55 13.69 -6.88
C THR A 7 14.12 13.54 -5.46
N SER A 8 13.81 14.47 -4.56
CA SER A 8 14.22 14.37 -3.16
C SER A 8 13.65 13.13 -2.46
N ILE A 9 12.42 12.74 -2.80
CA ILE A 9 11.75 11.56 -2.24
C ILE A 9 12.26 10.29 -2.91
N SER A 10 12.42 10.27 -4.24
CA SER A 10 12.95 9.08 -4.93
C SER A 10 14.37 8.75 -4.49
N ASN A 11 15.21 9.74 -4.17
CA ASN A 11 16.53 9.52 -3.58
C ASN A 11 16.44 8.82 -2.21
N LEU A 12 15.47 9.17 -1.36
CA LEU A 12 15.26 8.48 -0.09
C LEU A 12 14.82 7.02 -0.31
N PHE A 13 14.01 6.75 -1.33
CA PHE A 13 13.63 5.41 -1.73
C PHE A 13 14.81 4.57 -2.22
N GLU A 14 15.71 5.15 -3.01
CA GLU A 14 16.96 4.48 -3.40
C GLU A 14 17.87 4.18 -2.21
N LEU A 15 18.00 5.11 -1.27
CA LEU A 15 18.77 4.87 -0.05
C LEU A 15 18.16 3.74 0.80
N ALA A 16 16.83 3.69 0.91
CA ALA A 16 16.12 2.62 1.59
C ALA A 16 16.34 1.26 0.89
N LEU A 17 16.23 1.21 -0.43
CA LEU A 17 16.55 0.02 -1.23
C LEU A 17 17.99 -0.43 -1.05
N GLY A 18 18.93 0.52 -0.97
CA GLY A 18 20.34 0.23 -0.75
C GLY A 18 20.60 -0.53 0.54
N ARG A 19 19.81 -0.25 1.58
CA ARG A 19 19.86 -0.97 2.87
C ARG A 19 19.23 -2.36 2.79
N MET A 20 18.25 -2.56 1.93
CA MET A 20 17.57 -3.85 1.75
C MET A 20 18.34 -4.79 0.82
N GLY A 21 19.08 -4.23 -0.14
CA GLY A 21 19.87 -4.92 -1.15
C GLY A 21 19.54 -4.44 -2.56
N ASN A 22 20.54 -3.91 -3.26
CA ASN A 22 20.40 -3.23 -4.56
C ASN A 22 19.76 -4.07 -5.67
N GLN A 23 19.81 -5.40 -5.57
CA GLN A 23 19.31 -6.30 -6.62
C GLN A 23 17.86 -6.76 -6.40
N LEU A 24 17.28 -6.49 -5.23
CA LEU A 24 15.96 -7.01 -4.86
C LEU A 24 14.85 -6.61 -5.85
N PRO A 25 14.72 -5.34 -6.28
CA PRO A 25 13.66 -4.96 -7.22
C PRO A 25 13.75 -5.70 -8.56
N ILE A 26 14.97 -5.91 -9.06
CA ILE A 26 15.23 -6.63 -10.30
C ILE A 26 14.80 -8.10 -10.15
N LEU A 27 15.13 -8.72 -9.02
CA LEU A 27 14.73 -10.09 -8.71
C LEU A 27 13.21 -10.22 -8.56
N TRP A 28 12.55 -9.25 -7.91
CA TRP A 28 11.10 -9.23 -7.77
C TRP A 28 10.39 -9.12 -9.12
N ALA A 29 10.89 -8.27 -10.01
CA ALA A 29 10.36 -8.15 -11.37
C ALA A 29 10.55 -9.45 -12.16
N LYS A 30 11.77 -10.01 -12.16
CA LYS A 30 12.10 -11.27 -12.85
C LYS A 30 11.23 -12.43 -12.38
N ASN A 31 11.02 -12.54 -11.07
CA ASN A 31 10.28 -13.64 -10.45
C ASN A 31 8.78 -13.39 -10.38
N LYS A 32 8.29 -12.24 -10.86
CA LYS A 32 6.88 -11.81 -10.74
C LYS A 32 6.36 -11.92 -9.30
N THR A 33 7.19 -11.49 -8.35
CA THR A 33 6.88 -11.59 -6.91
C THR A 33 5.56 -10.90 -6.60
N GLN A 34 4.67 -11.63 -5.94
CA GLN A 34 3.38 -11.10 -5.48
C GLN A 34 3.56 -10.46 -4.10
N PHE A 35 2.97 -9.28 -3.91
CA PHE A 35 3.00 -8.56 -2.65
C PHE A 35 1.57 -8.34 -2.15
N LEU A 36 1.36 -8.57 -0.86
CA LEU A 36 0.16 -8.18 -0.15
C LEU A 36 0.56 -7.11 0.86
N ILE A 37 0.02 -5.90 0.70
CA ILE A 37 0.30 -4.76 1.57
C ILE A 37 -0.89 -4.57 2.49
N SER A 38 -0.64 -4.70 3.79
CA SER A 38 -1.60 -4.25 4.80
C SER A 38 -1.64 -2.72 4.80
N TYR A 39 -2.72 -2.16 4.28
CA TYR A 39 -2.94 -0.72 4.21
C TYR A 39 -3.95 -0.32 5.27
N SER A 40 -3.54 0.53 6.22
CA SER A 40 -4.40 0.98 7.32
C SER A 40 -5.04 2.34 7.07
N GLY A 41 -4.64 3.06 6.03
CA GLY A 41 -4.98 4.47 5.82
C GLY A 41 -4.08 5.44 6.58
N GLY A 42 -3.19 4.94 7.44
CA GLY A 42 -2.21 5.77 8.15
C GLY A 42 -1.03 6.19 7.26
N LYS A 43 -0.37 7.28 7.64
CA LYS A 43 0.74 7.90 6.89
C LYS A 43 1.84 6.90 6.50
N ASP A 44 2.21 6.02 7.42
CA ASP A 44 3.27 5.03 7.17
C ASP A 44 2.89 4.05 6.05
N SER A 45 1.65 3.56 6.09
CA SER A 45 1.12 2.68 5.06
C SER A 45 0.94 3.41 3.72
N SER A 46 0.61 4.70 3.73
CA SER A 46 0.55 5.54 2.52
C SER A 46 1.93 5.77 1.91
N ILE A 47 2.97 5.97 2.74
CA ILE A 47 4.37 6.07 2.28
C ILE A 47 4.81 4.74 1.65
N LEU A 48 4.43 3.60 2.24
CA LEU A 48 4.71 2.30 1.65
C LEU A 48 4.03 2.12 0.28
N VAL A 49 2.78 2.53 0.14
CA VAL A 49 2.08 2.51 -1.16
C VAL A 49 2.80 3.39 -2.18
N LEU A 50 3.23 4.60 -1.78
CA LEU A 50 4.02 5.48 -2.65
C LEU A 50 5.36 4.87 -3.05
N PHE A 51 6.03 4.19 -2.12
CA PHE A 51 7.26 3.45 -2.41
C PHE A 51 7.01 2.29 -3.38
N CYS A 52 5.91 1.56 -3.24
CA CYS A 52 5.55 0.53 -4.20
C CYS A 52 5.19 1.08 -5.58
N GLN A 53 4.58 2.27 -5.65
CA GLN A 53 4.37 2.98 -6.92
C GLN A 53 5.71 3.29 -7.60
N TYR A 54 6.66 3.83 -6.84
CA TYR A 54 8.01 4.08 -7.32
C TYR A 54 8.68 2.81 -7.88
N LEU A 55 8.59 1.70 -7.13
CA LEU A 55 9.14 0.41 -7.56
C LEU A 55 8.46 -0.11 -8.82
N LYS A 56 7.14 0.06 -8.92
CA LYS A 56 6.35 -0.36 -10.08
C LYS A 56 6.75 0.41 -11.34
N GLU A 57 6.90 1.72 -11.23
CA GLU A 57 7.24 2.58 -12.37
C GLU A 57 8.69 2.38 -12.80
N LYS A 58 9.63 2.37 -11.85
CA LYS A 58 11.06 2.31 -12.15
C LYS A 58 11.57 0.90 -12.47
N TYR A 59 11.13 -0.09 -11.70
CA TYR A 59 11.64 -1.47 -11.78
C TYR A 59 10.63 -2.46 -12.35
N GLN A 60 9.41 -2.02 -12.68
CA GLN A 60 8.40 -2.85 -13.36
C GLN A 60 8.01 -4.10 -12.56
N ILE A 61 8.05 -4.02 -11.22
CA ILE A 61 7.58 -5.10 -10.34
C ILE A 61 6.10 -5.41 -10.58
N THR A 62 5.61 -6.56 -10.13
CA THR A 62 4.15 -6.82 -10.16
C THR A 62 3.42 -5.84 -9.24
N SER A 63 2.23 -5.38 -9.65
CA SER A 63 1.43 -4.46 -8.83
C SER A 63 1.07 -5.15 -7.52
N PRO A 64 1.30 -4.50 -6.36
CA PRO A 64 0.92 -5.07 -5.07
C PRO A 64 -0.60 -5.13 -4.95
N ILE A 65 -1.09 -6.10 -4.18
CA ILE A 65 -2.48 -6.13 -3.73
C ILE A 65 -2.54 -5.39 -2.39
N LEU A 66 -3.40 -4.39 -2.31
CA LEU A 66 -3.64 -3.64 -1.09
C LEU A 66 -4.76 -4.30 -0.29
N PHE A 67 -4.57 -4.46 1.00
CA PHE A 67 -5.54 -5.09 1.89
C PHE A 67 -5.85 -4.16 3.05
N TYR A 68 -7.12 -3.76 3.17
CA TYR A 68 -7.61 -2.96 4.29
C TYR A 68 -8.55 -3.79 5.17
N LEU A 69 -8.30 -3.75 6.48
CA LEU A 69 -9.14 -4.37 7.50
C LEU A 69 -9.81 -3.29 8.36
N SER A 70 -11.11 -3.07 8.16
CA SER A 70 -11.91 -2.21 9.03
C SER A 70 -12.20 -2.94 10.33
N HIS A 71 -11.79 -2.39 11.47
CA HIS A 71 -12.02 -3.01 12.77
C HIS A 71 -13.45 -2.82 13.31
N GLY A 72 -14.24 -1.90 12.72
CA GLY A 72 -15.63 -1.67 13.11
C GLY A 72 -15.84 -1.15 14.54
N ILE A 73 -14.80 -0.58 15.16
CA ILE A 73 -14.82 -0.10 16.56
C ILE A 73 -15.37 1.34 16.64
N ARG A 74 -15.33 2.12 15.55
CA ARG A 74 -15.78 3.51 15.46
C ARG A 74 -16.49 3.76 14.13
N SER A 75 -17.35 4.78 14.09
CA SER A 75 -17.88 5.28 12.81
C SER A 75 -16.78 6.08 12.11
N ILE A 76 -16.28 5.54 11.00
CA ILE A 76 -15.14 6.07 10.24
C ILE A 76 -15.47 6.19 8.74
N GLU A 77 -16.76 6.31 8.40
CA GLU A 77 -17.22 6.27 7.00
C GLU A 77 -16.60 7.38 6.13
N ALA A 78 -16.44 8.59 6.68
CA ALA A 78 -15.78 9.69 5.97
C ALA A 78 -14.30 9.40 5.70
N GLU A 79 -13.60 8.84 6.67
CA GLU A 79 -12.18 8.46 6.57
C GLU A 79 -12.00 7.28 5.61
N GLU A 80 -12.92 6.31 5.63
CA GLU A 80 -12.96 5.20 4.67
C GLU A 80 -13.17 5.72 3.23
N ASN A 81 -14.02 6.73 3.03
CA ASN A 81 -14.22 7.34 1.70
C ASN A 81 -12.97 8.04 1.17
N GLU A 82 -12.28 8.84 2.00
CA GLU A 82 -11.00 9.46 1.62
C GLU A 82 -9.93 8.40 1.31
N LEU A 83 -9.91 7.33 2.10
CA LEU A 83 -9.01 6.20 1.94
C LEU A 83 -9.25 5.50 0.59
N PHE A 84 -10.50 5.17 0.27
CA PHE A 84 -10.84 4.55 -1.01
C PHE A 84 -10.51 5.47 -2.18
N HIS A 85 -10.79 6.77 -2.05
CA HIS A 85 -10.42 7.74 -3.07
C HIS A 85 -8.90 7.72 -3.33
N PHE A 86 -8.09 7.67 -2.28
CA PHE A 86 -6.64 7.54 -2.42
C PHE A 86 -6.26 6.23 -3.12
N LEU A 87 -6.82 5.09 -2.69
CA LEU A 87 -6.52 3.78 -3.26
C LEU A 87 -6.85 3.70 -4.75
N GLU A 88 -8.00 4.22 -5.17
CA GLU A 88 -8.40 4.29 -6.58
C GLU A 88 -7.38 5.04 -7.44
N LYS A 89 -6.73 6.09 -6.90
CA LYS A 89 -5.70 6.86 -7.63
C LYS A 89 -4.40 6.09 -7.84
N THR A 90 -4.15 5.02 -7.08
CA THR A 90 -2.95 4.18 -7.20
C THR A 90 -3.00 3.20 -8.36
N ASN A 91 -4.20 2.87 -8.87
CA ASN A 91 -4.45 1.78 -9.82
C ASN A 91 -3.97 0.39 -9.34
N PHE A 92 -3.70 0.21 -8.04
CA PHE A 92 -3.40 -1.10 -7.49
C PHE A 92 -4.68 -1.86 -7.16
N PRO A 93 -4.71 -3.19 -7.37
CA PRO A 93 -5.82 -4.00 -6.91
C PRO A 93 -5.92 -3.89 -5.38
N PHE A 94 -7.13 -3.72 -4.86
CA PHE A 94 -7.34 -3.66 -3.42
C PHE A 94 -8.53 -4.52 -2.97
N SER A 95 -8.45 -5.01 -1.74
CA SER A 95 -9.49 -5.78 -1.08
C SER A 95 -9.80 -5.14 0.27
N PHE A 96 -11.09 -5.05 0.57
CA PHE A 96 -11.59 -4.47 1.81
C PHE A 96 -12.34 -5.55 2.61
N VAL A 97 -11.97 -5.71 3.87
CA VAL A 97 -12.66 -6.59 4.81
C VAL A 97 -13.13 -5.77 5.99
N LYS A 98 -14.45 -5.75 6.21
CA LYS A 98 -15.02 -5.21 7.45
C LYS A 98 -15.15 -6.35 8.45
N LYS A 99 -14.36 -6.31 9.52
CA LYS A 99 -14.53 -7.24 10.64
C LYS A 99 -15.92 -6.94 11.23
N LYS A 100 -16.88 -7.86 11.04
CA LYS A 100 -18.10 -7.85 11.85
C LYS A 100 -17.63 -7.92 13.29
N SER A 101 -18.06 -6.96 14.11
CA SER A 101 -17.83 -7.01 15.55
C SER A 101 -18.16 -8.44 16.01
N GLN A 102 -17.27 -9.04 16.80
CA GLN A 102 -17.71 -10.13 17.66
C GLN A 102 -18.77 -9.49 18.54
N ILE A 103 -20.04 -9.63 18.15
CA ILE A 103 -21.16 -9.48 19.07
C ILE A 103 -20.77 -10.47 20.16
N PHE A 104 -20.32 -9.93 21.30
CA PHE A 104 -20.19 -10.69 22.52
C PHE A 104 -21.46 -11.51 22.61
N LEU A 105 -21.31 -12.84 22.69
CA LEU A 105 -22.34 -13.72 23.20
C LEU A 105 -22.67 -13.19 24.60
N SER A 106 -23.58 -12.22 24.68
CA SER A 106 -24.27 -11.84 25.89
C SER A 106 -25.18 -13.03 26.20
N ASN A 107 -24.68 -13.90 27.07
CA ASN A 107 -25.52 -14.84 27.82
C ASN A 107 -26.58 -14.07 28.61
#